data_AF-A0A4Q6GHK4-F1
#
_entry.id   AF-A0A4Q6GHK4-F1
#
_cell.length_a   1.000
_cell.length_b   1.000
_cell.length_c   1.000
_cell.angle_alpha   90.00
_cell.angle_beta   90.00
_cell.angle_gamma   90.00
#
_symmetry.space_group_name_H-M   'P 1'
#
loop_
_entity.id
_entity.type
_entity.pdbx_description
1 polymer ?
#
loop_
_entity_poly.entity_id
_entity_poly.type
_entity_poly.pdbx_seq_one_letter_code
_entity_poly.pdbx_strand_id
1 'polypeptide(L)' 'MNPVVRWFHLLGSPPYFDRFAARWAPWCYLAALLLIGLGLWQALFVVPADYQQGDSFRILYIHVPAAWMSMFVFGLMAFY' A
#
# COMPACT_ATOMS: atom_id res chain seq x y z
N MET A 1 23.07 -10.25 -25.87
CA MET A 1 22.92 -9.74 -24.48
C MET A 1 22.39 -10.86 -23.61
N ASN A 2 22.89 -11.00 -22.37
CA ASN A 2 22.36 -11.96 -21.39
C ASN A 2 20.85 -11.73 -21.19
N PRO A 3 20.00 -12.78 -21.16
CA PRO A 3 18.55 -12.64 -21.02
C PRO A 3 18.12 -11.81 -19.81
N VAL A 4 18.85 -11.89 -18.69
CA VAL A 4 18.58 -11.09 -17.47
C VAL A 4 18.82 -9.60 -17.73
N VAL A 5 19.93 -9.27 -18.41
CA VAL A 5 20.29 -7.88 -18.75
C VAL A 5 19.31 -7.29 -19.75
N ARG A 6 18.88 -8.08 -20.74
CA ARG A 6 17.85 -7.67 -21.70
C ARG A 6 16.51 -7.43 -21.01
N TRP A 7 16.10 -8.32 -20.10
CA TRP A 7 14.85 -8.17 -19.35
C TRP A 7 14.83 -6.88 -18.51
N PHE A 8 15.91 -6.61 -17.75
CA PHE A 8 16.04 -5.39 -16.96
C PHE A 8 16.00 -4.13 -17.84
N HIS A 9 16.74 -4.13 -18.97
CA HIS A 9 16.71 -3.01 -19.91
C HIS A 9 15.32 -2.74 -20.50
N LEU A 10 14.55 -3.80 -20.82
CA LEU A 10 13.21 -3.64 -21.39
C LEU A 10 12.23 -3.03 -20.37
N LEU A 11 12.34 -3.39 -19.09
CA LEU A 11 11.52 -2.79 -18.03
C LEU A 11 11.85 -1.32 -17.76
N GLY A 12 12.99 -0.81 -18.24
CA GLY A 12 13.29 0.62 -18.24
C GLY A 12 12.52 1.42 -19.29
N SER A 13 11.86 0.76 -20.25
CA SER A 13 11.10 1.45 -21.31
C SER A 13 9.60 1.47 -21.01
N PRO A 14 8.92 2.64 -21.09
CA PRO A 14 7.51 2.77 -20.67
C PRO A 14 6.55 1.75 -21.32
N PRO A 15 6.57 1.51 -22.65
CA PRO A 15 5.60 0.61 -23.28
C PRO A 15 5.74 -0.86 -22.87
N TYR A 16 6.93 -1.30 -22.46
CA TYR A 16 7.17 -2.67 -22.00
C TYR A 16 6.85 -2.79 -20.51
N PHE A 17 7.22 -1.79 -19.71
CA PHE A 17 6.87 -1.72 -18.30
C PHE A 17 5.36 -1.65 -18.08
N ASP A 18 4.64 -0.77 -18.80
CA ASP A 18 3.19 -0.59 -18.61
C ASP A 18 2.42 -1.88 -18.91
N ARG A 19 2.82 -2.62 -19.95
CA ARG A 19 2.24 -3.94 -20.26
C ARG A 19 2.53 -4.97 -19.18
N PHE A 20 3.74 -4.97 -18.64
CA PHE A 20 4.11 -5.82 -17.52
C PHE A 20 3.29 -5.46 -16.27
N ALA A 21 3.26 -4.18 -15.89
CA ALA A 21 2.52 -3.68 -14.75
C ALA A 21 1.02 -3.97 -14.87
N ALA A 22 0.41 -3.71 -16.03
CA ALA A 22 -1.01 -4.01 -16.27
C ALA A 22 -1.34 -5.50 -16.12
N ARG A 23 -0.42 -6.40 -16.48
CA ARG A 23 -0.59 -7.85 -16.29
C ARG A 23 -0.62 -8.23 -14.81
N TRP A 24 0.20 -7.58 -13.98
CA TRP A 24 0.34 -7.90 -12.55
C TRP A 24 -0.60 -7.08 -11.64
N ALA A 25 -1.04 -5.91 -12.09
CA ALA A 25 -1.95 -5.02 -11.39
C ALA A 25 -3.17 -5.73 -10.76
N PRO A 26 -3.96 -6.57 -11.47
CA PRO A 26 -5.12 -7.22 -10.87
C PRO A 26 -4.76 -8.15 -9.70
N TRP A 27 -3.61 -8.83 -9.78
CA TRP A 27 -3.12 -9.69 -8.69
C TRP A 27 -2.64 -8.87 -7.50
N CYS A 28 -1.95 -7.76 -7.76
CA CYS A 28 -1.56 -6.82 -6.71
C CYS A 28 -2.79 -6.21 -6.02
N TYR A 29 -3.83 -5.85 -6.78
CA TYR A 29 -5.09 -5.34 -6.21
C TYR A 29 -5.82 -6.40 -5.39
N LEU A 30 -5.86 -7.65 -5.87
CA LEU A 30 -6.45 -8.75 -5.11
C LEU A 30 -5.70 -8.98 -3.79
N ALA A 31 -4.37 -9.05 -3.84
CA ALA A 31 -3.55 -9.19 -2.65
C ALA A 31 -3.74 -8.00 -1.69
N ALA A 32 -3.78 -6.78 -2.21
CA ALA A 32 -4.05 -5.58 -1.41
C ALA A 32 -5.41 -5.65 -0.73
N LEU A 33 -6.47 -6.04 -1.45
CA LEU A 33 -7.82 -6.17 -0.90
C LEU A 33 -7.88 -7.20 0.23
N LEU A 34 -7.22 -8.36 0.05
CA LEU A 34 -7.16 -9.40 1.08
C LEU A 34 -6.39 -8.92 2.33
N LEU A 35 -5.24 -8.27 2.14
CA LEU A 35 -4.43 -7.75 3.24
C LEU A 35 -5.14 -6.63 3.99
N ILE A 36 -5.83 -5.72 3.29
CA ILE A 36 -6.66 -4.67 3.90
C ILE A 36 -7.80 -5.30 4.69
N GLY A 37 -8.52 -6.27 4.11
CA GLY A 37 -9.62 -6.95 4.79
C GLY A 37 -9.16 -7.65 6.08
N LEU A 38 -8.04 -8.38 6.01
CA LEU A 38 -7.43 -9.04 7.17
C LEU A 38 -6.99 -8.02 8.22
N GLY A 39 -6.31 -6.95 7.82
CA GLY A 39 -5.83 -5.91 8.72
C GLY A 39 -6.97 -5.17 9.41
N LEU A 40 -8.05 -4.85 8.69
CA LEU A 40 -9.25 -4.25 9.26
C LEU A 40 -9.92 -5.17 10.27
N TRP A 41 -10.06 -6.46 9.95
CA TRP A 41 -10.63 -7.43 10.87
C TRP A 41 -9.78 -7.55 12.15
N GLN A 42 -8.45 -7.64 12.01
CA GLN A 42 -7.54 -7.67 13.14
C GLN A 42 -7.67 -6.40 14.00
N ALA A 43 -7.59 -5.23 13.38
CA ALA A 43 -7.64 -3.94 14.06
C ALA A 43 -8.95 -3.72 14.82
N LEU A 44 -10.09 -4.08 14.22
CA LEU A 44 -11.41 -3.78 14.79
C LEU A 44 -11.93 -4.83 15.75
N PHE A 45 -11.53 -6.10 15.62
CA PHE A 45 -12.14 -7.20 16.37
C PHE A 45 -11.16 -8.05 17.19
N VAL A 46 -9.89 -8.13 16.79
CA VAL A 46 -8.92 -9.04 17.42
C VAL A 46 -8.02 -8.34 18.43
N VAL A 47 -7.59 -7.12 18.11
CA VAL A 47 -6.72 -6.32 18.99
C VAL A 47 -7.47 -6.03 20.30
N PRO A 48 -6.88 -6.32 21.47
CA PRO A 48 -7.50 -6.02 22.75
C PRO A 48 -7.64 -4.51 22.95
N ALA A 49 -8.58 -4.12 23.81
CA ALA A 49 -8.74 -2.73 24.21
C ALA A 49 -7.47 -2.19 24.87
N ASP A 50 -7.14 -0.93 24.59
CA ASP A 50 -6.04 -0.24 25.26
C ASP A 50 -6.40 0.09 26.72
N TYR A 51 -5.39 0.18 27.59
CA TYR A 51 -5.57 0.44 29.02
C TYR A 51 -6.20 1.81 29.32
N GLN A 52 -5.89 2.85 28.53
CA GLN A 52 -6.39 4.20 28.76
C GLN A 52 -7.54 4.56 27.84
N GLN A 53 -7.45 4.16 26.57
CA GLN A 53 -8.38 4.58 25.52
C GLN A 53 -9.47 3.54 25.22
N GLY A 54 -9.38 2.35 25.82
CA GLY A 54 -10.32 1.26 25.60
C GLY A 54 -10.38 0.85 24.12
N ASP A 55 -11.60 0.59 23.62
CA ASP A 55 -11.81 0.22 22.21
C ASP A 55 -11.56 1.38 21.23
N SER A 56 -11.60 2.63 21.71
CA SER A 56 -11.37 3.81 20.85
C SER A 56 -9.96 3.82 20.26
N PHE A 57 -8.98 3.21 20.92
CA PHE A 57 -7.61 3.07 20.40
C PHE A 57 -7.57 2.40 19.03
N ARG A 58 -8.50 1.49 18.74
CA ARG A 58 -8.54 0.73 17.48
C ARG A 58 -8.66 1.65 16.25
N ILE A 59 -9.15 2.88 16.41
CA ILE A 59 -9.21 3.88 15.33
C ILE A 59 -7.82 4.26 14.80
N LEU A 60 -6.78 4.16 15.63
CA LEU A 60 -5.42 4.56 15.27
C LEU A 60 -4.85 3.72 14.13
N TYR A 61 -5.26 2.44 14.00
CA TYR A 61 -4.83 1.57 12.91
C TYR A 61 -5.30 2.04 11.52
N ILE A 62 -6.32 2.90 11.46
CA ILE A 62 -6.82 3.50 10.23
C ILE A 62 -6.38 4.96 10.15
N HIS A 63 -6.54 5.71 11.25
CA HIS A 63 -6.30 7.14 11.30
C HIS A 63 -4.83 7.52 11.10
N VAL A 64 -3.91 6.88 11.83
CA VAL A 64 -2.48 7.23 11.80
C VAL A 64 -1.86 7.04 10.40
N PRO A 65 -2.03 5.91 9.70
CA PRO A 65 -1.50 5.77 8.34
C PRO A 65 -2.17 6.74 7.36
N ALA A 66 -3.47 7.01 7.49
CA ALA A 66 -4.17 7.99 6.65
C ALA A 66 -3.62 9.41 6.85
N ALA A 67 -3.40 9.81 8.10
CA ALA A 67 -2.79 11.11 8.44
C ALA A 67 -1.38 11.23 7.87
N TRP A 68 -0.57 10.17 7.96
CA TRP A 68 0.79 10.17 7.42
C TRP A 68 0.79 10.31 5.89
N MET A 69 -0.07 9.59 5.18
CA MET A 69 -0.23 9.74 3.73
C MET A 69 -0.74 11.14 3.35
N SER A 70 -1.68 11.70 4.10
CA SER A 70 -2.19 13.05 3.88
C SER A 70 -1.09 14.09 4.03
N MET A 71 -0.28 14.01 5.09
CA MET A 71 0.83 14.93 5.32
C MET A 71 1.93 14.77 4.28
N PHE A 72 2.23 13.53 3.86
CA PHE A 72 3.19 13.26 2.80
C PHE A 72 2.78 13.91 1.48
N VAL A 73 1.53 13.74 1.05
CA VAL A 73 0.99 14.36 -0.17
C VAL A 73 1.01 15.88 -0.06
N PHE A 74 0.59 16.44 1.09
CA PHE A 74 0.65 17.87 1.34
C PHE A 74 2.09 18.42 1.25
N GLY A 75 3.07 17.70 1.80
CA GLY A 75 4.48 18.05 1.69
C GLY A 75 4.98 18.04 0.25
N LEU A 76 4.62 17.01 -0.54
CA LEU A 76 4.96 16.95 -1.96
C LEU A 76 4.36 18.10 -2.77
N MET A 77 3.14 18.53 -2.45
CA MET A 77 2.52 19.71 -3.10
C MET A 77 3.32 21.00 -2.91
N ALA A 78 4.14 21.11 -1.85
CA ALA A 78 5.00 22.28 -1.65
C ALA A 78 6.25 22.26 -2.54
N PHE A 79 6.66 21.09 -3.04
CA PHE A 79 7.85 20.91 -3.87
C PHE A 79 7.56 20.77 -5.37
N TYR A 80 6.29 20.55 -5.73
CA TYR A 80 5.81 20.50 -7.11
C TYR A 80 5.29 21.87 -7.55
#